data_AF-A0AAD9KSU4-F1
#
_entry.id   AF-A0AAD9KSU4-F1
#
_cell.length_a   1.000
_cell.length_b   1.000
_cell.length_c   1.000
_cell.angle_alpha   90.00
_cell.angle_beta   90.00
_cell.angle_gamma   90.00
#
_symmetry.space_group_name_H-M   'P 1'
#
loop_
_entity.id
_entity.type
_entity.pdbx_description
1 polymer ?
#
loop_
_entity_poly.entity_id
_entity_poly.type
_entity_poly.pdbx_seq_one_letter_code
_entity_poly.pdbx_strand_id
1 'polypeptide(L)'
;MTNTASEILGKHRPVKKPWVTADLLDLCDKRRELKKKKKDAEGVRQYRAANQEIKKGMKKAKMSSARIDIEDSMKKNNSKKTYQLVKDLTSTKQGRTTTIQDKDGKCLTEEQDILKRWSEYCSELYNYRATGDPEVLNVPPATDNDNYPILREKVEAAVKSLKKGKSAGADNVPVELVQTGGEAMIIVLLTICNTIWQTSSPSPRKATYSYARTIVPSASSATRAKLC
;
A
#
# COMPACT_ATOMS: atom_id res chain seq x y z
N MET A 1 -18.64 9.47 -52.94
CA MET A 1 -17.98 10.79 -52.82
C MET A 1 -17.08 10.91 -51.57
N THR A 2 -16.52 9.81 -51.03
CA THR A 2 -15.65 9.85 -49.83
C THR A 2 -14.16 9.63 -50.13
N ASN A 3 -13.81 9.11 -51.32
CA ASN A 3 -12.41 8.83 -51.67
C ASN A 3 -11.59 10.12 -51.88
N THR A 4 -12.10 11.06 -52.67
CA THR A 4 -11.39 12.31 -53.01
C THR A 4 -11.12 13.18 -51.77
N ALA A 5 -12.07 13.26 -50.84
CA ALA A 5 -11.90 13.99 -49.58
C ALA A 5 -10.88 13.31 -48.64
N SER A 6 -10.85 11.97 -48.58
CA SER A 6 -9.85 11.24 -47.80
C SER A 6 -8.44 11.33 -48.39
N GLU A 7 -8.32 11.57 -49.70
CA GLU A 7 -7.05 11.70 -50.42
C GLU A 7 -6.43 13.09 -50.25
N ILE A 8 -7.27 14.14 -50.24
CA ILE A 8 -6.83 15.54 -50.05
C ILE A 8 -6.61 15.88 -48.56
N LEU A 9 -7.49 15.46 -47.66
CA LEU A 9 -7.44 15.84 -46.24
C LEU A 9 -6.73 14.80 -45.34
N GLY A 10 -6.51 13.59 -45.85
CA GLY A 10 -5.98 12.48 -45.07
C GLY A 10 -6.97 11.97 -44.00
N LYS A 11 -6.59 10.89 -43.32
CA LYS A 11 -7.36 10.34 -42.18
C LYS A 11 -6.87 10.95 -40.88
N HIS A 12 -7.57 11.96 -40.36
CA HIS A 12 -7.29 12.51 -39.03
C HIS A 12 -7.59 11.45 -37.95
N ARG A 13 -6.56 11.04 -37.20
CA ARG A 13 -6.66 10.03 -36.14
C ARG A 13 -6.42 10.69 -34.78
N PRO A 14 -7.39 10.74 -33.86
CA PRO A 14 -7.17 11.29 -32.53
C PRO A 14 -6.21 10.40 -31.75
N VAL A 15 -5.03 10.94 -31.42
CA VAL A 15 -4.02 10.23 -30.63
C VAL A 15 -4.31 10.46 -29.15
N LYS A 16 -4.83 9.43 -28.46
CA LYS A 16 -5.15 9.52 -27.01
C LYS A 16 -3.91 9.63 -26.12
N LYS A 17 -2.76 9.15 -26.59
CA LYS A 17 -1.52 9.09 -25.80
C LYS A 17 -0.35 9.65 -26.63
N PRO A 18 0.33 10.72 -26.19
CA PRO A 18 1.33 11.42 -26.99
C PRO A 18 2.48 10.54 -27.50
N TRP A 19 2.79 9.45 -26.80
CA TRP A 19 3.86 8.52 -27.15
C TRP A 19 3.48 7.48 -28.22
N VAL A 20 2.24 7.48 -28.72
CA VAL A 20 1.82 6.58 -29.81
C VAL A 20 2.18 7.24 -31.15
N THR A 21 3.13 6.65 -31.87
CA THR A 21 3.61 7.15 -33.17
C THR A 21 2.64 6.81 -34.31
N ALA A 22 2.72 7.57 -35.41
CA ALA A 22 1.94 7.32 -36.62
C ALA A 22 2.18 5.91 -37.17
N ASP A 23 3.44 5.47 -37.21
CA ASP A 23 3.82 4.12 -37.68
C ASP A 23 3.12 3.00 -36.89
N LEU A 24 2.95 3.18 -35.57
CA LEU A 24 2.22 2.22 -34.72
C LEU A 24 0.74 2.16 -35.04
N LEU A 25 0.14 3.30 -35.42
CA LEU A 25 -1.26 3.37 -35.86
C LEU A 25 -1.42 2.68 -37.22
N ASP A 26 -0.47 2.89 -38.14
CA ASP A 26 -0.47 2.22 -39.44
C ASP A 26 -0.30 0.71 -39.32
N LEU A 27 0.56 0.25 -38.41
CA LEU A 27 0.65 -1.17 -38.06
C LEU A 27 -0.68 -1.70 -37.47
N CYS A 28 -1.37 -0.92 -36.64
CA CYS A 28 -2.67 -1.30 -36.09
C CYS A 28 -3.74 -1.44 -37.19
N ASP A 29 -3.73 -0.58 -38.19
CA ASP A 29 -4.63 -0.64 -39.34
C ASP A 29 -4.28 -1.82 -40.25
N LYS A 30 -2.98 -2.05 -40.51
CA LYS A 30 -2.51 -3.25 -41.22
C LYS A 30 -2.95 -4.53 -40.51
N ARG A 31 -2.83 -4.60 -39.18
CA ARG A 31 -3.33 -5.73 -38.38
C ARG A 31 -4.85 -5.88 -38.50
N ARG A 32 -5.61 -4.77 -38.57
CA ARG A 32 -7.06 -4.78 -38.74
C ARG A 32 -7.46 -5.39 -40.09
N GLU A 33 -6.76 -5.05 -41.16
CA GLU A 33 -6.97 -5.66 -42.48
C GLU A 33 -6.56 -7.14 -42.51
N LEU A 34 -5.43 -7.50 -41.90
CA LEU A 34 -5.00 -8.90 -41.76
C LEU A 34 -5.99 -9.74 -40.95
N LYS A 35 -6.74 -9.14 -40.02
CA LYS A 35 -7.80 -9.84 -39.27
C LYS A 35 -8.91 -10.35 -40.20
N LYS A 36 -9.20 -9.64 -41.31
CA LYS A 36 -10.19 -10.07 -42.32
C LYS A 36 -9.69 -11.27 -43.12
N LYS A 37 -8.37 -11.40 -43.29
CA LYS A 37 -7.70 -12.49 -44.03
C LYS A 37 -7.33 -13.69 -43.16
N LYS A 38 -7.83 -13.77 -41.92
CA LYS A 38 -7.53 -14.85 -40.96
C LYS A 38 -8.30 -16.16 -41.27
N LYS A 39 -8.40 -16.52 -42.55
CA LYS A 39 -9.02 -17.76 -43.02
C LYS A 39 -7.95 -18.82 -43.31
N ASP A 40 -6.82 -18.39 -43.87
CA ASP A 40 -5.71 -19.28 -44.24
C ASP A 40 -4.58 -19.28 -43.20
N ALA A 41 -3.77 -20.35 -43.21
CA ALA A 41 -2.62 -20.48 -42.31
C ALA A 41 -1.63 -19.31 -42.45
N GLU A 42 -1.44 -18.81 -43.68
CA GLU A 42 -0.57 -17.66 -43.96
C GLU A 42 -1.14 -16.35 -43.39
N GLY A 43 -2.46 -16.13 -43.51
CA GLY A 43 -3.12 -14.98 -42.89
C GLY A 43 -3.02 -14.99 -41.36
N VAL A 44 -3.07 -16.17 -40.73
CA VAL A 44 -2.84 -16.33 -39.27
C VAL A 44 -1.41 -15.96 -38.90
N ARG A 45 -0.41 -16.39 -39.68
CA ARG A 45 1.01 -16.06 -39.46
C ARG A 45 1.26 -14.56 -39.57
N GLN A 46 0.79 -13.93 -40.64
CA GLN A 46 0.92 -12.49 -40.86
C GLN A 46 0.25 -11.66 -39.76
N TYR A 47 -0.95 -12.06 -39.32
CA TYR A 47 -1.62 -11.42 -38.20
C TYR A 47 -0.80 -11.53 -36.90
N ARG A 48 -0.26 -12.71 -36.60
CA ARG A 48 0.57 -12.93 -35.40
C ARG A 48 1.84 -12.07 -35.44
N ALA A 49 2.52 -12.03 -36.58
CA ALA A 49 3.71 -11.20 -36.79
C ALA A 49 3.41 -9.71 -36.56
N ALA A 50 2.39 -9.17 -37.23
CA ALA A 50 1.96 -7.77 -37.05
C ALA A 50 1.56 -7.47 -35.60
N ASN A 51 0.87 -8.39 -34.93
CA ASN A 51 0.49 -8.23 -33.52
C ASN A 51 1.70 -8.23 -32.58
N GLN A 52 2.72 -9.05 -32.86
CA GLN A 52 3.98 -9.05 -32.11
C GLN A 52 4.76 -7.76 -32.33
N GLU A 53 4.82 -7.28 -33.57
CA GLU A 53 5.47 -6.02 -33.94
C GLU A 53 4.83 -4.83 -33.23
N ILE A 54 3.50 -4.73 -33.22
CA ILE A 54 2.76 -3.72 -32.47
C ILE A 54 3.08 -3.80 -30.97
N LYS A 55 3.06 -5.00 -30.37
CA LYS A 55 3.38 -5.17 -28.95
C LYS A 55 4.80 -4.70 -28.62
N LYS A 56 5.78 -5.05 -29.45
CA LYS A 56 7.18 -4.63 -29.31
C LYS A 56 7.31 -3.12 -29.46
N GLY A 57 6.72 -2.55 -30.51
CA GLY A 57 6.77 -1.12 -30.80
C GLY A 57 6.07 -0.28 -29.73
N MET A 58 4.89 -0.68 -29.27
CA MET A 58 4.18 0.00 -28.16
C MET A 58 4.99 -0.03 -26.86
N LYS A 59 5.63 -1.18 -26.54
CA LYS A 59 6.51 -1.28 -25.37
C LYS A 59 7.71 -0.32 -25.50
N LYS A 60 8.35 -0.28 -26.67
CA LYS A 60 9.50 0.59 -26.94
C LYS A 60 9.12 2.07 -26.85
N ALA A 61 8.02 2.48 -27.49
CA ALA A 61 7.55 3.86 -27.50
C ALA A 61 7.18 4.35 -26.08
N LYS A 62 6.44 3.51 -25.33
CA LYS A 62 6.12 3.80 -23.92
C LYS A 62 7.37 3.95 -23.06
N MET A 63 8.35 3.07 -23.23
CA MET A 63 9.62 3.14 -22.49
C MET A 63 10.43 4.39 -22.84
N SER A 64 10.47 4.76 -24.11
CA SER A 64 11.16 5.98 -24.56
C SER A 64 10.53 7.24 -23.97
N SER A 65 9.20 7.34 -24.01
CA SER A 65 8.47 8.44 -23.37
C SER A 65 8.74 8.51 -21.87
N ALA A 66 8.70 7.38 -21.17
CA ALA A 66 8.95 7.35 -19.74
C ALA A 66 10.38 7.79 -19.37
N ARG A 67 11.38 7.49 -20.23
CA ARG A 67 12.75 8.01 -20.06
C ARG A 67 12.80 9.53 -20.17
N ILE A 68 12.15 10.10 -21.19
CA ILE A 68 12.05 11.56 -21.38
C ILE A 68 11.39 12.21 -20.16
N ASP A 69 10.30 11.64 -19.64
CA ASP A 69 9.60 12.17 -18.46
C ASP A 69 10.47 12.13 -17.19
N ILE A 70 11.30 11.11 -17.03
CA ILE A 70 12.26 10.98 -15.93
C ILE A 70 13.35 12.05 -16.05
N GLU A 71 13.96 12.20 -17.22
CA GLU A 71 15.01 13.19 -17.47
C GLU A 71 14.49 14.63 -17.26
N ASP A 72 13.29 14.94 -17.74
CA ASP A 72 12.64 16.24 -17.52
C ASP A 72 12.37 16.49 -16.03
N SER A 73 11.88 15.47 -15.31
CA SER A 73 11.62 15.59 -13.86
C SER A 73 12.92 15.77 -13.05
N MET A 74 14.02 15.14 -13.47
CA MET A 74 15.35 15.33 -12.90
C MET A 74 15.88 16.75 -13.16
N LYS A 75 15.76 17.26 -14.40
CA LYS A 75 16.15 18.64 -14.75
C LYS A 75 15.40 19.69 -13.93
N LYS A 76 14.14 19.40 -13.59
CA LYS A 76 13.28 20.26 -12.74
C LYS A 76 13.49 20.05 -11.23
N ASN A 77 14.49 19.26 -10.83
CA ASN A 77 14.79 18.90 -9.44
C ASN A 77 13.59 18.32 -8.66
N ASN A 78 12.65 17.64 -9.34
CA ASN A 78 11.48 17.04 -8.73
C ASN A 78 11.77 15.58 -8.35
N SER A 79 12.56 15.39 -7.29
CA SER A 79 13.00 14.08 -6.79
C SER A 79 11.84 13.11 -6.51
N LYS A 80 10.73 13.61 -5.97
CA LYS A 80 9.51 12.82 -5.70
C LYS A 80 8.91 12.25 -6.98
N LYS A 81 8.74 13.07 -8.03
CA LYS A 81 8.19 12.63 -9.32
C LYS A 81 9.14 11.65 -10.01
N THR A 82 10.44 11.92 -9.99
CA THR A 82 11.46 11.02 -10.52
C THR A 82 11.40 9.64 -9.87
N TYR A 83 11.37 9.59 -8.53
CA TYR A 83 11.27 8.33 -7.80
C TYR A 83 9.98 7.57 -8.13
N GLN A 84 8.85 8.28 -8.21
CA GLN A 84 7.56 7.66 -8.58
C GLN A 84 7.60 7.06 -9.99
N LEU A 85 8.14 7.78 -10.98
CA LEU A 85 8.28 7.30 -12.35
C LEU A 85 9.20 6.07 -12.45
N VAL A 86 10.34 6.10 -11.75
CA VAL A 86 11.25 4.94 -11.67
C VAL A 86 10.55 3.75 -11.04
N LYS A 87 9.84 3.95 -9.92
CA LYS A 87 9.06 2.91 -9.24
C LYS A 87 7.98 2.32 -10.16
N ASP A 88 7.27 3.15 -10.92
CA ASP A 88 6.23 2.68 -11.84
C ASP A 88 6.79 1.88 -13.02
N LEU A 89 8.06 2.10 -13.38
CA LEU A 89 8.77 1.33 -14.41
C LEU A 89 9.36 0.02 -13.90
N THR A 90 9.90 0.01 -12.68
CA THR A 90 10.62 -1.15 -12.11
C THR A 90 9.70 -2.08 -11.32
N SER A 91 8.63 -1.54 -10.74
CA SER A 91 7.70 -2.34 -9.94
C SER A 91 6.85 -3.24 -10.84
N THR A 92 6.97 -4.55 -10.62
CA THR A 92 6.01 -5.51 -11.13
C THR A 92 4.70 -5.30 -10.38
N LYS A 93 3.65 -4.88 -11.09
CA LYS A 93 2.30 -4.83 -10.53
C LYS A 93 1.85 -6.26 -10.24
N GLN A 94 2.14 -6.76 -9.05
CA GLN A 94 1.48 -7.94 -8.52
C GLN A 94 0.00 -7.59 -8.43
N GLY A 95 -0.84 -8.34 -9.16
CA GLY A 95 -2.27 -8.31 -8.88
C GLY A 95 -2.43 -8.59 -7.39
N ARG A 96 -3.22 -7.76 -6.69
CA ARG A 96 -3.66 -8.13 -5.34
C ARG A 96 -4.59 -9.31 -5.52
N THR A 97 -4.04 -10.51 -5.45
CA THR A 97 -4.84 -11.72 -5.35
C THR A 97 -5.27 -11.82 -3.89
N THR A 98 -6.38 -11.18 -3.53
CA THR A 98 -7.08 -11.46 -2.28
C THR A 98 -7.76 -12.81 -2.44
N THR A 99 -6.99 -13.88 -2.34
CA THR A 99 -7.51 -15.24 -2.31
C THR A 99 -7.08 -15.85 -1.00
N ILE A 100 -8.04 -16.31 -0.22
CA ILE A 100 -7.80 -17.06 1.01
C ILE A 100 -8.34 -18.47 0.86
N GLN A 101 -7.82 -19.42 1.61
CA GLN A 101 -8.33 -20.80 1.59
C GLN A 101 -9.39 -21.00 2.67
N ASP A 102 -10.45 -21.69 2.29
CA ASP A 102 -11.41 -22.24 3.23
C ASP A 102 -10.78 -23.41 4.04
N LYS A 103 -11.48 -23.92 5.06
CA LYS A 103 -11.02 -25.03 5.91
C LYS A 103 -10.74 -26.31 5.11
N ASP A 104 -11.49 -26.54 4.03
CA ASP A 104 -11.28 -27.66 3.11
C ASP A 104 -10.19 -27.40 2.05
N GLY A 105 -9.43 -26.30 2.18
CA GLY A 105 -8.35 -25.94 1.25
C GLY A 105 -8.83 -25.30 -0.06
N LYS A 106 -10.12 -25.01 -0.21
CA LYS A 106 -10.69 -24.35 -1.40
C LYS A 106 -10.35 -22.86 -1.44
N CYS A 107 -9.82 -22.38 -2.56
CA CYS A 107 -9.55 -20.96 -2.76
C CYS A 107 -10.84 -20.13 -2.90
N LEU A 108 -11.02 -19.14 -2.02
CA LEU A 108 -12.10 -18.15 -2.01
C LEU A 108 -11.62 -16.85 -2.65
N THR A 109 -12.31 -16.39 -3.67
CA THR A 109 -12.01 -15.15 -4.42
C THR A 109 -13.08 -14.07 -4.27
N GLU A 110 -14.29 -14.44 -3.84
CA GLU A 110 -15.38 -13.50 -3.64
C GLU A 110 -15.26 -12.79 -2.28
N GLU A 111 -15.46 -11.47 -2.26
CA GLU A 111 -15.28 -10.65 -1.07
C GLU A 111 -16.14 -11.10 0.12
N GLN A 112 -17.39 -11.51 -0.14
CA GLN A 112 -18.31 -11.99 0.90
C GLN A 112 -17.81 -13.30 1.55
N ASP A 113 -17.37 -14.25 0.73
CA ASP A 113 -16.82 -15.53 1.20
C ASP A 113 -15.51 -15.32 1.98
N ILE A 114 -14.67 -14.40 1.51
CA ILE A 114 -13.43 -14.03 2.19
C ILE A 114 -13.75 -13.47 3.59
N LEU A 115 -14.70 -12.54 3.70
CA LEU A 115 -15.10 -11.95 4.99
C LEU A 115 -15.71 -13.00 5.93
N LYS A 116 -16.54 -13.90 5.41
CA LYS A 116 -17.14 -14.98 6.19
C LYS A 116 -16.06 -15.90 6.76
N ARG A 117 -15.13 -16.36 5.91
CA ARG A 117 -14.02 -17.23 6.32
C ARG A 117 -13.09 -16.54 7.32
N TRP A 118 -12.86 -15.23 7.20
CA TRP A 118 -12.14 -14.42 8.19
C TRP A 118 -12.87 -14.38 9.55
N SER A 119 -14.19 -14.16 9.54
CA SER A 119 -15.01 -14.14 10.75
C SER A 119 -14.98 -15.50 11.47
N GLU A 120 -15.09 -16.59 10.70
CA GLU A 120 -14.98 -17.95 11.22
C GLU A 120 -13.60 -18.21 11.85
N TYR A 121 -12.53 -17.85 11.15
CA TYR A 121 -11.16 -18.00 11.67
C TYR A 121 -10.95 -17.26 13.00
N CYS A 122 -11.34 -15.98 13.07
CA CYS A 122 -11.19 -15.18 14.28
C CYS A 122 -12.07 -15.73 15.42
N SER A 123 -13.28 -16.17 15.11
CA SER A 123 -14.18 -16.76 16.11
C SER A 123 -13.60 -18.04 16.69
N GLU A 124 -13.01 -18.91 15.87
CA GLU A 124 -12.33 -20.11 16.34
C GLU A 124 -11.09 -19.79 17.17
N LEU A 125 -10.27 -18.83 16.72
CA LEU A 125 -9.03 -18.45 17.40
C LEU A 125 -9.29 -17.87 18.80
N TYR A 126 -10.29 -16.99 18.93
CA TYR A 126 -10.54 -16.25 20.17
C TYR A 126 -11.60 -16.87 21.08
N ASN A 127 -12.53 -17.66 20.55
CA ASN A 127 -13.51 -18.39 21.37
C ASN A 127 -13.08 -19.83 21.68
N TYR A 128 -11.83 -20.20 21.37
CA TYR A 128 -11.25 -21.44 21.84
C TYR A 128 -11.21 -21.43 23.37
N ARG A 129 -12.13 -22.16 24.00
CA ARG A 129 -12.01 -22.47 25.42
C ARG A 129 -10.86 -23.45 25.58
N ALA A 130 -9.76 -22.98 26.14
CA ALA A 130 -8.65 -23.84 26.49
C ALA A 130 -9.16 -24.97 27.39
N THR A 131 -8.97 -26.21 26.97
CA THR A 131 -9.28 -27.42 27.77
C THR A 131 -8.09 -27.74 28.69
N GLY A 132 -7.67 -26.74 29.46
CA GLY A 132 -6.62 -26.86 30.46
C GLY A 132 -7.21 -26.90 31.87
N ASP A 133 -6.35 -27.17 32.86
CA ASP A 133 -6.70 -27.13 34.27
C ASP A 133 -7.32 -25.76 34.62
N PRO A 134 -8.53 -25.69 35.21
CA PRO A 134 -9.14 -24.44 35.65
C PRO A 134 -8.20 -23.60 36.52
N GLU A 135 -7.30 -24.21 37.28
CA GLU A 135 -6.36 -23.50 38.16
C GLU A 135 -5.26 -22.77 37.39
N VAL A 136 -4.89 -23.26 36.20
CA VAL A 136 -3.90 -22.64 35.30
C VAL A 136 -4.54 -21.57 34.39
N LEU A 137 -5.82 -21.75 34.05
CA LEU A 137 -6.58 -20.83 33.20
C LEU A 137 -7.20 -19.66 33.96
N ASN A 138 -7.28 -19.75 35.29
CA ASN A 138 -7.69 -18.67 36.17
C ASN A 138 -6.49 -17.74 36.41
N VAL A 139 -5.99 -17.12 35.35
CA VAL A 139 -5.15 -15.93 35.51
C VAL A 139 -6.09 -14.87 36.09
N PRO A 140 -5.83 -14.33 37.28
CA PRO A 140 -6.62 -13.23 37.81
C PRO A 140 -6.69 -12.16 36.71
N PRO A 141 -7.86 -11.56 36.43
CA PRO A 141 -7.92 -10.43 35.51
C PRO A 141 -6.83 -9.46 35.95
N ALA A 142 -5.97 -9.05 35.01
CA ALA A 142 -4.87 -8.14 35.28
C ALA A 142 -5.47 -6.99 36.10
N THR A 143 -5.19 -6.99 37.40
CA THR A 143 -5.66 -5.95 38.28
C THR A 143 -5.12 -4.65 37.68
N ASP A 144 -5.91 -3.58 37.66
CA ASP A 144 -5.51 -2.21 37.25
C ASP A 144 -4.28 -1.65 38.01
N ASN A 145 -3.58 -2.50 38.75
CA ASN A 145 -2.43 -2.24 39.57
C ASN A 145 -1.09 -2.40 38.82
N ASP A 146 -1.08 -2.50 37.49
CA ASP A 146 0.15 -2.35 36.68
C ASP A 146 0.61 -0.88 36.56
N ASN A 147 0.09 0.01 37.43
CA ASN A 147 0.55 1.38 37.55
C ASN A 147 1.80 1.50 38.43
N TYR A 148 2.81 0.65 38.19
CA TYR A 148 4.11 0.81 38.82
C TYR A 148 4.91 1.87 38.06
N PRO A 149 5.59 2.79 38.78
CA PRO A 149 6.51 3.71 38.13
C PRO A 149 7.63 2.92 37.43
N ILE A 150 8.06 3.42 36.27
CA ILE A 150 9.18 2.90 35.52
C ILE A 150 10.43 2.94 36.42
N LEU A 151 11.11 1.80 36.53
CA LEU A 151 12.30 1.65 37.36
C LEU A 151 13.52 2.33 36.71
N ARG A 152 14.35 2.99 37.53
CA ARG A 152 15.60 3.65 37.10
C ARG A 152 16.52 2.71 36.32
N GLU A 153 16.68 1.47 36.77
CA GLU A 153 17.52 0.45 36.12
C GLU A 153 17.08 0.15 34.68
N LYS A 154 15.77 0.18 34.39
CA LYS A 154 15.24 -0.04 33.05
C LYS A 154 15.60 1.11 32.12
N VAL A 155 15.55 2.35 32.62
CA VAL A 155 15.95 3.55 31.88
C VAL A 155 17.45 3.53 31.60
N GLU A 156 18.27 3.18 32.58
CA GLU A 156 19.72 3.04 32.41
C GLU A 156 20.09 1.98 31.37
N ALA A 157 19.48 0.79 31.46
CA ALA A 157 19.69 -0.29 30.50
C ALA A 157 19.27 0.14 29.09
N ALA A 158 18.14 0.84 28.96
CA ALA A 158 17.67 1.37 27.69
C ALA A 158 18.66 2.39 27.10
N VAL A 159 19.14 3.36 27.87
CA VAL A 159 20.13 4.36 27.43
C VAL A 159 21.43 3.69 26.97
N LYS A 160 21.92 2.70 27.73
CA LYS A 160 23.12 1.92 27.36
C LYS A 160 22.93 1.11 26.07
N SER A 161 21.72 0.61 25.82
CA SER A 161 21.41 -0.19 24.62
C SER A 161 21.27 0.62 23.33
N LEU A 162 21.24 1.96 23.41
CA LEU A 162 21.10 2.82 22.24
C LEU A 162 22.31 2.69 21.29
N LYS A 163 22.03 2.56 19.99
CA LYS A 163 23.06 2.46 18.95
C LYS A 163 23.60 3.85 18.59
N LYS A 164 24.93 4.00 18.66
CA LYS A 164 25.69 5.20 18.26
C LYS A 164 25.72 5.39 16.74
N GLY A 165 26.06 6.59 16.27
CA GLY A 165 26.22 6.91 14.85
C GLY A 165 24.91 7.11 14.09
N LYS A 166 23.82 7.40 14.81
CA LYS A 166 22.53 7.77 14.21
C LYS A 166 22.43 9.29 14.11
N SER A 167 21.80 9.80 13.05
CA SER A 167 21.46 11.22 12.94
C SER A 167 20.53 11.65 14.07
N ALA A 168 20.73 12.87 14.58
CA ALA A 168 19.87 13.47 15.59
C ALA A 168 18.43 13.63 15.07
N GLY A 169 17.46 13.57 15.99
CA GLY A 169 16.05 13.77 15.67
C GLY A 169 15.71 15.23 15.37
N ALA A 170 14.41 15.52 15.25
CA ALA A 170 13.92 16.90 15.08
C ALA A 170 14.21 17.82 16.29
N ASP A 171 14.55 17.21 17.43
CA ASP A 171 15.04 17.86 18.65
C ASP A 171 16.53 18.23 18.57
N ASN A 172 17.24 17.82 17.52
CA ASN A 172 18.68 17.98 17.33
C ASN A 172 19.51 17.42 18.50
N VAL A 173 18.99 16.44 19.24
CA VAL A 173 19.71 15.76 20.32
C VAL A 173 20.35 14.48 19.80
N PRO A 174 21.70 14.40 19.73
CA PRO A 174 22.37 13.17 19.32
C PRO A 174 22.34 12.12 20.44
N VAL A 175 22.34 10.85 20.04
CA VAL A 175 22.29 9.70 20.97
C VAL A 175 23.52 9.66 21.90
N GLU A 176 24.66 10.11 21.38
CA GLU A 176 25.92 10.20 22.12
C GLU A 176 25.79 11.12 23.33
N LEU A 177 25.05 12.24 23.20
CA LEU A 177 24.81 13.18 24.30
C LEU A 177 23.94 12.56 25.40
N VAL A 178 22.97 11.74 25.02
CA VAL A 178 22.11 11.02 25.97
C VAL A 178 22.93 9.96 26.74
N GLN A 179 23.87 9.29 26.07
CA GLN A 179 24.74 8.30 26.69
C GLN A 179 25.83 8.90 27.57
N THR A 180 26.36 10.08 27.23
CA THR A 180 27.40 10.77 28.03
C THR A 180 26.84 11.66 29.14
N GLY A 181 25.53 11.96 29.11
CA GLY A 181 24.88 12.83 30.07
C GLY A 181 24.80 12.31 31.52
N GLY A 182 25.28 11.09 31.77
CA GLY A 182 25.46 10.54 33.11
C GLY A 182 24.19 10.53 33.96
N GLU A 183 24.34 10.69 35.28
CA GLU A 183 23.23 10.58 36.23
C GLU A 183 22.13 11.60 36.00
N ALA A 184 22.51 12.84 35.69
CA ALA A 184 21.56 13.93 35.46
C ALA A 184 20.60 13.60 34.29
N MET A 185 21.13 13.01 33.21
CA MET A 185 20.31 12.58 32.07
C MET A 185 19.35 11.45 32.44
N ILE A 186 19.80 10.48 33.24
CA ILE A 186 18.96 9.37 33.69
C ILE A 186 17.80 9.88 34.57
N ILE A 187 18.05 10.82 35.47
CA ILE A 187 17.01 11.42 36.33
C ILE A 187 15.96 12.17 35.49
N VAL A 188 16.40 12.95 34.50
CA VAL A 188 15.49 13.69 33.61
C VAL A 188 14.64 12.73 32.78
N LEU A 189 15.25 11.70 32.19
CA LEU A 189 14.52 10.69 31.41
C LEU A 189 13.54 9.90 32.27
N LEU A 190 13.95 9.49 33.48
CA LEU A 190 13.08 8.80 34.44
C LEU A 190 11.86 9.64 34.80
N THR A 191 12.05 10.94 35.04
CA THR A 191 10.98 11.89 35.36
C THR A 191 10.01 12.02 34.19
N ILE A 192 10.51 12.21 32.97
CA ILE A 192 9.68 12.30 31.75
C ILE A 192 8.91 11.00 31.53
N CYS A 193 9.57 9.85 31.59
CA CYS A 193 8.97 8.54 31.40
C CYS A 193 7.84 8.28 32.40
N ASN A 194 8.05 8.56 33.68
CA ASN A 194 7.02 8.40 34.71
C ASN A 194 5.88 9.42 34.57
N THR A 195 6.18 10.64 34.13
CA THR A 195 5.15 11.65 33.87
C THR A 195 4.23 11.23 32.72
N ILE A 196 4.80 10.69 31.63
CA ILE A 196 4.05 10.13 30.49
C ILE A 196 3.31 8.85 30.89
N TRP A 197 3.86 8.05 31.79
CA TRP A 197 3.21 6.83 32.25
C TRP A 197 1.95 7.12 33.09
N GLN A 198 2.05 8.09 34.00
CA GLN A 198 0.94 8.48 34.88
C GLN A 198 -0.10 9.36 34.17
N THR A 199 0.35 10.21 33.25
CA THR A 199 -0.54 10.97 32.38
C THR A 199 -0.87 10.07 31.20
N SER A 200 -1.97 9.32 31.25
CA SER A 200 -2.48 8.46 30.16
C SER A 200 -2.82 9.21 28.85
N SER A 201 -2.23 10.39 28.62
CA SER A 201 -2.29 11.15 27.40
C SER A 201 -1.34 10.55 26.36
N PRO A 202 -1.84 10.11 25.19
CA PRO A 202 -1.00 9.59 24.14
C PRO A 202 0.02 10.65 23.73
N SER A 203 1.30 10.24 23.66
CA SER A 203 2.42 11.06 23.19
C SER A 203 2.00 12.02 22.05
N PRO A 204 2.56 13.24 21.93
CA PRO A 204 2.17 14.22 20.90
C PRO A 204 2.20 13.69 19.46
N ARG A 205 2.96 12.61 19.20
CA ARG A 205 3.02 11.93 17.89
C ARG A 205 1.81 11.04 17.56
N LYS A 206 0.99 10.66 18.55
CA LYS A 206 -0.17 9.75 18.40
C LYS A 206 -1.52 10.48 18.40
N ALA A 207 -1.58 11.76 18.76
CA ALA A 207 -2.81 12.56 18.73
C ALA A 207 -3.41 12.72 17.31
N THR A 208 -2.61 12.52 16.26
CA THR A 208 -3.09 12.57 14.87
C THR A 208 -3.80 11.29 14.41
N TYR A 209 -3.77 10.20 15.16
CA TYR A 209 -4.34 8.91 14.74
C TYR A 209 -5.60 8.49 15.51
N SER A 210 -5.87 9.08 16.68
CA SER A 210 -7.03 8.70 17.51
C SER A 210 -8.33 9.42 17.15
N TYR A 211 -8.30 10.56 16.45
CA TYR A 211 -9.52 11.27 16.05
C TYR A 211 -10.28 10.59 14.88
N ALA A 212 -9.66 9.62 14.20
CA ALA A 212 -10.28 8.92 13.07
C ALA A 212 -11.02 7.62 13.47
N ARG A 213 -11.06 7.25 14.76
CA ARG A 213 -11.67 5.98 15.21
C ARG A 213 -12.90 6.12 16.11
N THR A 214 -13.41 7.34 16.28
CA THR A 214 -14.57 7.61 17.15
C THR A 214 -15.70 8.30 16.40
N ILE A 215 -16.03 7.81 15.21
CA ILE A 215 -17.37 7.97 14.64
C ILE A 215 -17.84 6.57 14.28
N VAL A 216 -19.03 6.22 14.76
CA VAL A 216 -19.71 4.91 14.80
C VAL A 216 -19.31 4.07 16.02
N PRO A 217 -20.16 4.02 17.07
CA PRO A 217 -21.46 3.33 16.95
C PRO A 217 -22.65 3.94 17.72
N SER A 218 -23.86 3.73 17.20
CA SER A 218 -24.98 3.15 17.98
C SER A 218 -26.23 3.12 17.10
N ALA A 219 -26.56 1.92 16.60
CA ALA A 219 -27.93 1.58 16.25
C ALA A 219 -28.47 0.74 17.39
N SER A 220 -29.47 1.26 18.12
CA SER A 220 -30.51 0.40 18.72
C SER A 220 -31.74 1.22 19.14
N SER A 221 -32.86 0.90 18.47
CA SER A 221 -34.22 0.78 19.02
C SER A 221 -35.07 2.03 19.35
N ALA A 222 -36.02 2.35 18.47
CA ALA A 222 -37.41 2.72 18.82
C ALA A 222 -38.29 2.72 17.53
N THR A 223 -39.12 1.70 17.31
CA THR A 223 -40.59 1.72 17.51
C THR A 223 -41.38 2.54 16.48
N ARG A 224 -41.97 1.81 15.51
CA ARG A 224 -43.35 1.91 14.98
C ARG A 224 -44.05 3.29 14.99
N ALA A 225 -44.32 3.83 13.80
CA ALA A 225 -45.61 4.46 13.48
C ALA A 225 -45.88 4.41 11.97
N LYS A 226 -46.97 3.72 11.61
CA LYS A 226 -47.70 3.92 10.35
C LYS A 226 -48.34 5.31 10.38
N LEU A 227 -48.41 6.02 9.26
CA LEU A 227 -49.58 6.84 8.89
C LEU A 227 -49.45 7.34 7.45
N CYS A 228 -50.48 7.00 6.67
CA CYS A 228 -50.91 7.46 5.34
C CYS A 228 -49.92 7.40 4.17
#